data_AF-A0A7C7Z144-F1
#
_entry.id   AF-A0A7C7Z144-F1
#
_cell.length_a   1.000
_cell.length_b   1.000
_cell.length_c   1.000
_cell.angle_alpha   90.00
_cell.angle_beta   90.00
_cell.angle_gamma   90.00
#
_symmetry.space_group_name_H-M   'P 1'
#
loop_
_entity.id
_entity.type
_entity.pdbx_description
1 polymer ?
#
loop_
_entity_poly.entity_id
_entity_poly.type
_entity_poly.pdbx_seq_one_letter_code
_entity_poly.pdbx_strand_id
1 'polypeptide(L)'
;MQAFALLNVNRERLKPFFSRVPELFEAHHHHSSQNDAGYEELLYRVYRPYTGRMLDMIDEWMGTEPRAWKVDVEREIMLMLYAIRYPDTLLLESLSDESSADMTRISGYLHFLHHTYTIWDEDTRKGLEKLGFGIPTTDKVDAFIYGAYVSCIELVKELAPFTCFLEHDVPRQRLFQAALAAYGREV
;
A
#
# COMPACT_ATOMS: atom_id res chain seq x y z
N MET A 1 16.92 9.49 -6.12
CA MET A 1 15.74 10.38 -5.95
C MET A 1 15.20 10.44 -4.51
N GLN A 2 15.47 9.47 -3.62
CA GLN A 2 15.05 9.51 -2.20
C GLN A 2 15.46 10.78 -1.43
N ALA A 3 16.61 11.38 -1.74
CA ALA A 3 17.13 12.53 -1.00
C ALA A 3 16.37 13.87 -1.25
N PHE A 4 15.67 14.03 -2.38
CA PHE A 4 15.08 15.34 -2.72
C PHE A 4 13.73 15.59 -2.02
N ALA A 5 12.94 14.54 -1.77
CA ALA A 5 11.68 14.66 -1.03
C ALA A 5 11.90 14.93 0.46
N LEU A 6 12.96 14.36 1.06
CA LEU A 6 13.32 14.56 2.48
C LEU A 6 13.74 16.01 2.80
N LEU A 7 14.32 16.73 1.84
CA LEU A 7 14.94 18.04 2.09
C LEU A 7 13.96 19.23 2.01
N ASN A 8 12.73 19.05 1.51
CA ASN A 8 11.78 20.15 1.28
C ASN A 8 10.34 19.85 1.72
N VAL A 9 10.12 18.94 2.68
CA VAL A 9 8.78 18.71 3.23
C VAL A 9 8.30 19.96 3.98
N ASN A 10 7.19 20.53 3.51
CA ASN A 10 6.53 21.62 4.21
C ASN A 10 5.71 21.08 5.38
N ARG A 11 6.30 21.08 6.59
CA ARG A 11 5.66 20.59 7.81
C ARG A 11 4.33 21.28 8.13
N GLU A 12 4.16 22.54 7.74
CA GLU A 12 2.88 23.25 7.93
C GLU A 12 1.74 22.63 7.10
N ARG A 13 2.04 22.07 5.92
CA ARG A 13 1.06 21.35 5.09
C ARG A 13 0.63 20.02 5.71
N LEU A 14 1.44 19.44 6.60
CA LEU A 14 1.13 18.17 7.26
C LEU A 14 0.25 18.34 8.50
N LYS A 15 0.27 19.52 9.14
CA LYS A 15 -0.47 19.76 10.40
C LYS A 15 -1.97 19.45 10.31
N PRO A 16 -2.70 19.91 9.28
CA PRO A 16 -4.15 19.64 9.20
C PRO A 16 -4.46 18.15 9.11
N PHE A 17 -3.64 17.40 8.37
CA PHE A 17 -3.74 15.95 8.28
C PHE A 17 -3.44 15.28 9.62
N PHE A 18 -2.31 15.59 10.26
CA PHE A 18 -1.93 14.98 11.54
C PHE A 18 -2.92 15.25 12.68
N SER A 19 -3.58 16.41 12.70
CA SER A 19 -4.63 16.67 13.69
C SER A 19 -5.88 15.79 13.54
N ARG A 20 -6.03 15.11 12.41
CA ARG A 20 -7.23 14.35 12.02
C ARG A 20 -6.97 12.89 11.69
N VAL A 21 -5.72 12.40 11.81
CA VAL A 21 -5.39 10.99 11.47
C VAL A 21 -6.34 9.98 12.12
N PRO A 22 -6.69 10.08 13.42
CA PRO A 22 -7.65 9.16 14.01
C PRO A 22 -9.02 9.20 13.34
N GLU A 23 -9.60 10.38 13.15
CA GLU A 23 -10.90 10.58 12.49
C GLU A 23 -10.89 10.04 11.06
N LEU A 24 -9.84 10.36 10.29
CA LEU A 24 -9.69 9.94 8.90
C LEU A 24 -9.51 8.42 8.78
N PHE A 25 -8.76 7.81 9.70
CA PHE A 25 -8.61 6.37 9.77
C PHE A 25 -9.95 5.70 10.04
N GLU A 26 -10.68 6.11 11.08
CA GLU A 26 -11.99 5.57 11.44
C GLU A 26 -13.00 5.71 10.29
N ALA A 27 -13.03 6.89 9.66
CA ALA A 27 -13.92 7.17 8.52
C ALA A 27 -13.61 6.31 7.28
N HIS A 28 -12.36 5.88 7.11
CA HIS A 28 -11.98 4.96 6.03
C HIS A 28 -12.20 3.52 6.43
N HIS A 29 -11.59 3.07 7.54
CA HIS A 29 -11.45 1.67 7.92
C HIS A 29 -12.81 1.01 8.14
N HIS A 30 -13.75 1.70 8.78
CA HIS A 30 -15.10 1.23 9.03
C HIS A 30 -16.13 1.73 8.00
N HIS A 31 -15.67 2.30 6.88
CA HIS A 31 -16.58 2.65 5.79
C HIS A 31 -17.24 1.37 5.25
N SER A 32 -18.53 1.42 4.93
CA SER A 32 -19.29 0.26 4.42
C SER A 32 -18.72 -0.42 3.16
N SER A 33 -17.86 0.29 2.42
CA SER A 33 -17.17 -0.24 1.25
C SER A 33 -15.83 -0.91 1.58
N GLN A 34 -15.39 -0.87 2.84
CA GLN A 34 -14.24 -1.60 3.32
C GLN A 34 -14.70 -2.92 3.96
N ASN A 35 -13.85 -3.94 3.83
CA ASN A 35 -14.01 -5.22 4.51
C ASN A 35 -12.91 -5.34 5.58
N ASP A 36 -13.09 -4.63 6.70
CA ASP A 36 -12.15 -4.57 7.83
C ASP A 36 -11.97 -5.95 8.48
N ALA A 37 -13.05 -6.66 8.79
CA ALA A 37 -12.99 -8.01 9.34
C ALA A 37 -12.25 -8.99 8.42
N GLY A 38 -12.52 -8.95 7.11
CA GLY A 38 -11.80 -9.78 6.13
C GLY A 38 -10.33 -9.39 5.97
N TYR A 39 -10.00 -8.10 6.12
CA TYR A 39 -8.62 -7.62 6.12
C TYR A 39 -7.84 -8.24 7.29
N GLU A 40 -8.38 -8.12 8.51
CA GLU A 40 -7.77 -8.68 9.72
C GLU A 40 -7.63 -10.19 9.64
N GLU A 41 -8.65 -10.89 9.13
CA GLU A 41 -8.59 -12.34 8.91
C GLU A 41 -7.43 -12.73 7.98
N LEU A 42 -7.23 -11.98 6.89
CA LEU A 42 -6.15 -12.25 5.93
C LEU A 42 -4.76 -12.08 6.54
N LEU A 43 -4.56 -11.13 7.47
CA LEU A 43 -3.28 -10.95 8.16
C LEU A 43 -2.82 -12.22 8.88
N TYR A 44 -3.75 -13.08 9.31
CA TYR A 44 -3.44 -14.34 9.99
C TYR A 44 -3.49 -15.57 9.07
N ARG A 45 -4.16 -15.48 7.92
CA ARG A 45 -4.30 -16.60 6.97
C ARG A 45 -3.23 -16.62 5.89
N VAL A 46 -2.54 -15.52 5.66
CA VAL A 46 -1.41 -15.46 4.73
C VAL A 46 -0.13 -15.76 5.51
N TYR A 47 0.47 -16.93 5.25
CA TYR A 47 1.66 -17.38 5.95
C TYR A 47 2.61 -18.15 5.02
N ARG A 48 3.86 -18.32 5.45
CA ARG A 48 4.83 -19.13 4.70
C ARG A 48 4.63 -20.63 4.98
N PRO A 49 4.72 -21.50 3.98
CA PRO A 49 4.99 -21.20 2.57
C PRO A 49 3.76 -20.63 1.85
N TYR A 50 3.98 -19.59 1.04
CA TYR A 50 2.94 -18.96 0.21
C TYR A 50 2.42 -19.93 -0.86
N THR A 51 1.12 -19.85 -1.14
CA THR A 51 0.42 -20.71 -2.12
C THR A 51 -0.49 -19.87 -3.01
N GLY A 52 -0.80 -20.35 -4.22
CA GLY A 52 -1.73 -19.68 -5.13
C GLY A 52 -3.08 -19.39 -4.46
N ARG A 53 -3.57 -20.32 -3.63
CA ARG A 53 -4.79 -20.13 -2.83
C ARG A 53 -4.72 -18.91 -1.92
N MET A 54 -3.57 -18.63 -1.28
CA MET A 54 -3.44 -17.42 -0.45
C MET A 54 -3.52 -16.16 -1.31
N LEU A 55 -2.95 -16.18 -2.51
CA LEU A 55 -3.14 -15.08 -3.46
C LEU A 55 -4.61 -14.97 -3.90
N ASP A 56 -5.34 -16.09 -4.08
CA ASP A 56 -6.77 -16.05 -4.46
C ASP A 56 -7.60 -15.36 -3.38
N MET A 57 -7.30 -15.66 -2.11
CA MET A 57 -7.97 -15.03 -0.97
C MET A 57 -7.70 -13.51 -0.89
N ILE A 58 -6.49 -13.08 -1.25
CA ILE A 58 -6.16 -11.64 -1.34
C ILE A 58 -6.94 -10.99 -2.48
N ASP A 59 -7.00 -11.62 -3.64
CA ASP A 59 -7.78 -11.13 -4.78
C ASP A 59 -9.28 -11.00 -4.45
N GLU A 60 -9.85 -12.02 -3.79
CA GLU A 60 -11.24 -11.99 -3.33
C GLU A 60 -11.51 -10.80 -2.39
N TRP A 61 -10.63 -10.57 -1.42
CA TRP A 61 -10.77 -9.43 -0.50
C TRP A 61 -10.60 -8.08 -1.22
N MET A 62 -9.69 -8.01 -2.20
CA MET A 62 -9.51 -6.82 -3.04
C MET A 62 -10.68 -6.60 -4.01
N GLY A 63 -11.58 -7.58 -4.18
CA GLY A 63 -12.65 -7.53 -5.16
C GLY A 63 -12.15 -7.60 -6.60
N THR A 64 -10.98 -8.22 -6.83
CA THR A 64 -10.42 -8.37 -8.18
C THR A 64 -10.89 -9.66 -8.85
N GLU A 65 -10.96 -9.64 -10.17
CA GLU A 65 -11.29 -10.84 -10.94
C GLU A 65 -10.23 -11.95 -10.75
N PRO A 66 -10.65 -13.23 -10.76
CA PRO A 66 -9.72 -14.36 -10.66
C PRO A 66 -8.60 -14.28 -11.69
N ARG A 67 -7.39 -14.63 -11.27
CA ARG A 67 -6.22 -14.66 -12.16
C ARG A 67 -6.43 -15.66 -13.30
N ALA A 68 -6.10 -15.24 -14.51
CA ALA A 68 -5.99 -16.11 -15.68
C ALA A 68 -4.53 -16.49 -16.00
N TRP A 69 -3.63 -16.36 -15.02
CA TRP A 69 -2.21 -16.56 -15.19
C TRP A 69 -1.85 -18.00 -15.53
N LYS A 70 -0.87 -18.14 -16.40
CA LYS A 70 -0.20 -19.41 -16.63
C LYS A 70 0.73 -19.74 -15.44
N VAL A 71 1.10 -21.01 -15.33
CA VAL A 71 1.91 -21.54 -14.22
C VAL A 71 3.28 -20.86 -14.10
N ASP A 72 3.87 -20.42 -15.22
CA ASP A 72 5.13 -19.69 -15.26
C ASP A 72 5.00 -18.27 -14.68
N VAL A 73 3.93 -17.55 -15.01
CA VAL A 73 3.63 -16.22 -14.47
C VAL A 73 3.39 -16.28 -12.96
N GLU A 74 2.56 -17.23 -12.49
CA GLU A 74 2.35 -17.42 -11.06
C GLU A 74 3.67 -17.74 -10.34
N ARG A 75 4.50 -18.60 -10.93
CA ARG A 75 5.81 -18.95 -10.36
C ARG A 75 6.75 -17.75 -10.29
N GLU A 76 6.81 -16.92 -11.33
CA GLU A 76 7.60 -15.69 -11.36
C GLU A 76 7.19 -14.76 -10.20
N ILE A 77 5.89 -14.48 -10.08
CA ILE A 77 5.34 -13.65 -9.00
C ILE A 77 5.66 -14.24 -7.63
N MET A 78 5.47 -15.55 -7.43
CA MET A 78 5.79 -16.20 -6.16
C MET A 78 7.27 -16.04 -5.80
N LEU A 79 8.18 -16.30 -6.75
CA LEU A 79 9.61 -16.15 -6.52
C LEU A 79 9.99 -14.71 -6.20
N MET A 80 9.40 -13.74 -6.89
CA MET A 80 9.57 -12.31 -6.58
C MET A 80 9.10 -12.00 -5.15
N LEU A 81 7.90 -12.44 -4.77
CA LEU A 81 7.34 -12.22 -3.43
C LEU A 81 8.19 -12.85 -2.31
N TYR A 82 8.86 -13.97 -2.60
CA TYR A 82 9.82 -14.59 -1.68
C TYR A 82 11.13 -13.81 -1.55
N ALA A 83 11.59 -13.21 -2.65
CA ALA A 83 12.92 -12.58 -2.75
C ALA A 83 12.93 -11.09 -2.38
N ILE A 84 11.86 -10.36 -2.69
CA ILE A 84 11.78 -8.92 -2.44
C ILE A 84 11.85 -8.62 -0.94
N ARG A 85 12.51 -7.53 -0.57
CA ARG A 85 12.75 -7.13 0.82
C ARG A 85 12.43 -5.66 1.01
N TYR A 86 11.54 -5.39 1.96
CA TYR A 86 11.20 -4.03 2.33
C TYR A 86 12.45 -3.24 2.80
N PRO A 87 12.64 -1.96 2.42
CA PRO A 87 11.76 -1.12 1.58
C PRO A 87 12.07 -1.17 0.07
N ASP A 88 12.92 -2.10 -0.39
CA ASP A 88 13.31 -2.18 -1.79
C ASP A 88 12.14 -2.56 -2.70
N THR A 89 12.08 -1.92 -3.86
CA THR A 89 11.07 -2.13 -4.90
C THR A 89 11.70 -2.45 -6.25
N LEU A 90 13.02 -2.35 -6.40
CA LEU A 90 13.71 -2.51 -7.69
C LEU A 90 13.56 -3.90 -8.29
N LEU A 91 13.30 -4.93 -7.47
CA LEU A 91 13.03 -6.27 -7.98
C LEU A 91 11.75 -6.33 -8.83
N LEU A 92 10.84 -5.36 -8.70
CA LEU A 92 9.64 -5.28 -9.54
C LEU A 92 9.98 -5.02 -11.02
N GLU A 93 11.12 -4.38 -11.32
CA GLU A 93 11.57 -4.15 -12.69
C GLU A 93 11.95 -5.44 -13.43
N SER A 94 12.16 -6.55 -12.70
CA SER A 94 12.48 -7.83 -13.33
C SER A 94 11.26 -8.63 -13.75
N LEU A 95 10.04 -8.14 -13.44
CA LEU A 95 8.81 -8.82 -13.81
C LEU A 95 8.57 -8.74 -15.32
N SER A 96 8.11 -9.85 -15.90
CA SER A 96 7.62 -9.88 -17.28
C SER A 96 6.43 -8.93 -17.50
N ASP A 97 6.12 -8.62 -18.76
CA ASP A 97 4.98 -7.77 -19.13
C ASP A 97 3.63 -8.30 -18.60
N GLU A 98 3.47 -9.62 -18.50
CA GLU A 98 2.25 -10.25 -17.98
C GLU A 98 2.18 -10.16 -16.44
N SER A 99 3.31 -10.40 -15.77
CA SER A 99 3.43 -10.27 -14.31
C SER A 99 3.33 -8.83 -13.79
N SER A 100 3.74 -7.85 -14.59
CA SER A 100 3.73 -6.42 -14.26
C SER A 100 2.44 -5.70 -14.68
N ALA A 101 1.43 -6.42 -15.15
CA ALA A 101 0.24 -5.81 -15.75
C ALA A 101 -0.67 -5.04 -14.77
N ASP A 102 -0.61 -5.32 -13.47
CA ASP A 102 -1.56 -4.82 -12.46
C ASP A 102 -0.85 -4.41 -11.16
N MET A 103 -0.58 -3.11 -11.00
CA MET A 103 0.06 -2.54 -9.82
C MET A 103 -0.76 -2.76 -8.54
N THR A 104 -2.09 -2.64 -8.63
CA THR A 104 -2.99 -2.78 -7.48
C THR A 104 -2.90 -4.20 -6.93
N ARG A 105 -2.99 -5.21 -7.80
CA ARG A 105 -2.86 -6.62 -7.42
C ARG A 105 -1.51 -6.95 -6.80
N ILE A 106 -0.41 -6.55 -7.46
CA ILE A 106 0.94 -6.86 -6.97
C ILE A 106 1.22 -6.17 -5.62
N SER A 107 0.81 -4.92 -5.46
CA SER A 107 0.94 -4.22 -4.17
C SER A 107 0.10 -4.84 -3.05
N GLY A 108 -1.09 -5.37 -3.36
CA GLY A 108 -1.91 -6.15 -2.42
C GLY A 108 -1.18 -7.40 -1.92
N TYR A 109 -0.57 -8.16 -2.83
CA TYR A 109 0.25 -9.32 -2.44
C TYR A 109 1.43 -8.90 -1.56
N LEU A 110 2.17 -7.87 -1.96
CA LEU A 110 3.29 -7.37 -1.14
C LEU A 110 2.83 -6.97 0.26
N HIS A 111 1.68 -6.31 0.37
CA HIS A 111 1.11 -5.89 1.63
C HIS A 111 0.78 -7.07 2.54
N PHE A 112 0.00 -8.06 2.10
CA PHE A 112 -0.40 -9.18 2.95
C PHE A 112 0.72 -10.19 3.20
N LEU A 113 1.73 -10.28 2.34
CA LEU A 113 2.81 -11.25 2.54
C LEU A 113 3.96 -10.71 3.42
N HIS A 114 4.10 -9.38 3.52
CA HIS A 114 5.19 -8.73 4.27
C HIS A 114 4.71 -7.73 5.35
N HIS A 115 3.42 -7.38 5.39
CA HIS A 115 2.76 -6.47 6.34
C HIS A 115 3.35 -5.04 6.42
N THR A 116 4.22 -4.67 5.48
CA THR A 116 5.01 -3.43 5.50
C THR A 116 4.89 -2.61 4.24
N TYR A 117 4.73 -3.24 3.07
CA TYR A 117 4.41 -2.55 1.83
C TYR A 117 3.00 -1.95 1.87
N THR A 118 2.76 -0.89 1.12
CA THR A 118 1.43 -0.26 1.00
C THR A 118 0.68 -0.80 -0.19
N ILE A 119 -0.64 -0.92 -0.07
CA ILE A 119 -1.48 -1.22 -1.23
C ILE A 119 -1.47 0.03 -2.14
N TRP A 120 -1.34 -0.13 -3.45
CA TRP A 120 -1.48 0.98 -4.39
C TRP A 120 -2.95 1.39 -4.42
N ASP A 121 -3.22 2.66 -4.13
CA ASP A 121 -4.56 3.22 -4.03
C ASP A 121 -4.55 4.68 -4.49
N GLU A 122 -5.43 5.00 -5.43
CA GLU A 122 -5.48 6.33 -6.05
C GLU A 122 -5.94 7.41 -5.07
N ASP A 123 -6.82 7.09 -4.12
CA ASP A 123 -7.23 8.03 -3.09
C ASP A 123 -6.07 8.35 -2.15
N THR A 124 -5.28 7.35 -1.74
CA THR A 124 -4.04 7.56 -0.98
C THR A 124 -3.06 8.45 -1.76
N ARG A 125 -2.88 8.20 -3.07
CA ARG A 125 -2.01 9.01 -3.94
C ARG A 125 -2.46 10.48 -3.97
N LYS A 126 -3.76 10.74 -4.11
CA LYS A 126 -4.35 12.10 -4.01
C LYS A 126 -4.15 12.72 -2.63
N GLY A 127 -4.27 11.92 -1.57
CA GLY A 127 -3.97 12.36 -0.20
C GLY A 127 -2.52 12.84 -0.07
N LEU A 128 -1.56 12.07 -0.58
CA LEU A 128 -0.15 12.45 -0.65
C LEU A 128 0.07 13.72 -1.47
N GLU A 129 -0.63 13.87 -2.60
CA GLU A 129 -0.56 15.06 -3.45
C GLU A 129 -1.02 16.33 -2.70
N LYS A 130 -2.09 16.26 -1.90
CA LYS A 130 -2.53 17.37 -1.03
C LYS A 130 -1.46 17.80 -0.03
N LEU A 131 -0.70 16.84 0.50
CA LEU A 131 0.42 17.07 1.40
C LEU A 131 1.67 17.62 0.69
N GLY A 132 1.68 17.62 -0.65
CA GLY A 132 2.76 18.14 -1.48
C GLY A 132 3.66 17.07 -2.10
N PHE A 133 3.28 15.79 -2.04
CA PHE A 133 4.01 14.69 -2.66
C PHE A 133 3.37 14.32 -4.00
N GLY A 134 3.91 14.86 -5.10
CA GLY A 134 3.43 14.57 -6.45
C GLY A 134 3.95 13.22 -6.95
N ILE A 135 3.10 12.19 -6.90
CA ILE A 135 3.40 10.85 -7.40
C ILE A 135 2.62 10.63 -8.70
N PRO A 136 3.26 10.22 -9.81
CA PRO A 136 2.57 9.88 -11.05
C PRO A 136 1.58 8.73 -10.88
N THR A 137 0.53 8.70 -11.70
CA THR A 137 -0.38 7.56 -11.81
C THR A 137 0.29 6.40 -12.56
N THR A 138 -0.07 5.16 -12.22
CA THR A 138 0.33 3.98 -13.00
C THR A 138 -0.70 2.86 -12.85
N ASP A 139 -0.95 2.14 -13.95
CA ASP A 139 -1.74 0.91 -13.95
C ASP A 139 -0.82 -0.33 -13.89
N LYS A 140 0.33 -0.24 -14.57
CA LYS A 140 1.37 -1.27 -14.57
C LYS A 140 2.31 -1.10 -13.39
N VAL A 141 2.93 -2.20 -13.01
CA VAL A 141 3.99 -2.20 -12.00
C VAL A 141 5.18 -1.39 -12.51
N ASP A 142 5.56 -0.38 -11.74
CA ASP A 142 6.76 0.44 -11.95
C ASP A 142 7.44 0.61 -10.59
N ALA A 143 8.68 0.11 -10.47
CA ALA A 143 9.38 0.10 -9.20
C ALA A 143 9.64 1.51 -8.66
N PHE A 144 9.87 2.49 -9.54
CA PHE A 144 10.22 3.84 -9.14
C PHE A 144 9.00 4.62 -8.67
N ILE A 145 7.88 4.51 -9.39
CA ILE A 145 6.62 5.12 -9.00
C ILE A 145 6.12 4.49 -7.70
N TYR A 146 6.09 3.17 -7.61
CA TYR A 146 5.65 2.48 -6.41
C TYR A 146 6.61 2.71 -5.23
N GLY A 147 7.91 2.68 -5.47
CA GLY A 147 8.92 2.99 -4.45
C GLY A 147 8.81 4.41 -3.92
N ALA A 148 8.51 5.40 -4.78
CA ALA A 148 8.22 6.76 -4.36
C ALA A 148 6.95 6.83 -3.49
N TYR A 149 5.89 6.12 -3.87
CA TYR A 149 4.64 6.03 -3.11
C TYR A 149 4.84 5.42 -1.72
N VAL A 150 5.48 4.26 -1.63
CA VAL A 150 5.83 3.62 -0.35
C VAL A 150 6.68 4.55 0.51
N SER A 151 7.73 5.14 -0.07
CA SER A 151 8.66 6.02 0.67
C SER A 151 7.98 7.30 1.18
N CYS A 152 7.00 7.86 0.45
CA CYS A 152 6.28 9.04 0.92
C CYS A 152 5.39 8.72 2.13
N ILE A 153 4.73 7.55 2.14
CA ILE A 153 3.90 7.11 3.27
C ILE A 153 4.79 6.85 4.50
N GLU A 154 5.96 6.23 4.32
CA GLU A 154 6.95 6.10 5.39
C GLU A 154 7.37 7.44 5.97
N LEU A 155 7.69 8.42 5.11
CA LEU A 155 8.09 9.74 5.55
C LEU A 155 6.97 10.44 6.34
N VAL A 156 5.71 10.32 5.89
CA VAL A 156 4.56 10.85 6.63
C VAL A 156 4.46 10.20 8.02
N LYS A 157 4.65 8.88 8.11
CA LYS A 157 4.66 8.14 9.39
C LYS A 157 5.82 8.56 10.30
N GLU A 158 7.03 8.77 9.75
CA GLU A 158 8.20 9.24 10.51
C GLU A 158 8.03 10.66 11.06
N LEU A 159 7.31 11.51 10.33
CA LEU A 159 7.03 12.91 10.74
C LEU A 159 5.80 13.04 11.64
N ALA A 160 5.03 11.95 11.81
CA ALA A 160 3.78 11.99 12.55
C ALA A 160 4.00 12.21 14.06
N PRO A 161 3.26 13.15 14.69
CA PRO A 161 3.24 13.28 16.14
C PRO A 161 2.73 12.00 16.82
N PHE A 162 3.12 11.78 18.08
CA PHE A 162 2.71 10.60 18.84
C PHE A 162 1.17 10.43 18.94
N THR A 163 0.43 11.53 18.87
CA THR A 163 -1.05 11.54 18.91
C THR A 163 -1.70 10.89 17.69
N CYS A 164 -0.96 10.65 16.61
CA CYS A 164 -1.45 9.96 15.42
C CYS A 164 -1.44 8.43 15.56
N PHE A 165 -0.75 7.89 16.57
CA PHE A 165 -0.58 6.45 16.74
C PHE A 165 -1.70 5.89 17.62
N LEU A 166 -2.73 5.36 16.96
CA LEU A 166 -3.81 4.63 17.61
C LEU A 166 -3.34 3.22 18.00
N GLU A 167 -3.85 2.73 19.13
CA GLU A 167 -3.76 1.32 19.47
C GLU A 167 -4.81 0.56 18.67
N HIS A 168 -4.38 -0.18 17.65
CA HIS A 168 -5.23 -0.96 16.76
C HIS A 168 -4.46 -2.17 16.23
N ASP A 169 -5.18 -3.22 15.87
CA ASP A 169 -4.63 -4.48 15.34
C ASP A 169 -4.13 -4.38 13.89
N VAL A 170 -4.30 -3.23 13.22
CA VAL A 170 -3.79 -3.03 11.87
C VAL A 170 -2.33 -2.57 11.87
N PRO A 171 -1.52 -3.01 10.88
CA PRO A 171 -0.19 -2.47 10.71
C PRO A 171 -0.22 -0.94 10.60
N ARG A 172 0.73 -0.27 11.25
CA ARG A 172 0.84 1.22 11.19
C ARG A 172 0.84 1.75 9.77
N GLN A 173 1.38 0.97 8.84
CA GLN A 173 1.37 1.32 7.44
C GLN A 173 -0.04 1.44 6.86
N ARG A 174 -0.90 0.49 7.20
CA ARG A 174 -2.30 0.48 6.77
C ARG A 174 -3.06 1.64 7.42
N LEU A 175 -2.78 1.96 8.69
CA LEU A 175 -3.41 3.09 9.38
C LEU A 175 -3.16 4.42 8.64
N PHE A 176 -1.90 4.75 8.37
CA PHE A 176 -1.57 5.99 7.65
C PHE A 176 -2.08 5.96 6.21
N GLN A 177 -2.01 4.82 5.53
CA GLN A 177 -2.56 4.66 4.20
C GLN A 177 -4.08 4.96 4.18
N ALA A 178 -4.86 4.34 5.06
CA ALA A 178 -6.30 4.53 5.12
C ALA A 178 -6.68 5.98 5.45
N ALA A 179 -5.97 6.61 6.40
CA ALA A 179 -6.15 8.02 6.71
C ALA A 179 -5.84 8.93 5.51
N LEU A 180 -4.76 8.65 4.76
CA LEU A 180 -4.42 9.38 3.54
C LEU A 180 -5.48 9.21 2.45
N ALA A 181 -6.03 8.01 2.29
CA ALA A 181 -7.10 7.75 1.35
C ALA A 181 -8.38 8.53 1.69
N ALA A 182 -8.80 8.54 2.96
CA ALA A 182 -9.90 9.40 3.39
C ALA A 182 -9.62 10.88 3.09
N TYR A 183 -8.41 11.36 3.43
CA TYR A 183 -8.02 12.73 3.16
C TYR A 183 -8.00 13.07 1.67
N GLY A 184 -7.60 12.12 0.82
CA GLY A 184 -7.59 12.26 -0.64
C GLY A 184 -8.99 12.42 -1.25
N ARG A 185 -10.01 11.80 -0.64
CA ARG A 185 -11.41 11.91 -1.08
C ARG A 185 -12.11 13.21 -0.70
N GLU A 186 -11.58 13.95 0.28
CA GLU A 186 -12.15 15.25 0.65
C GLU A 186 -12.09 16.21 -0.56
N VAL A 187 -13.06 17.12 -0.67
CA VAL A 187 -13.11 18.13 -1.76
C VAL A 187 -12.24 19.32 -1.41
#